data_AF-A0AAV0PM87-F1
#
_entry.id   AF-A0AAV0PM87-F1
#
_cell.length_a   1.000
_cell.length_b   1.000
_cell.length_c   1.000
_cell.angle_alpha   90.00
_cell.angle_beta   90.00
_cell.angle_gamma   90.00
#
_symmetry.space_group_name_H-M   'P 1'
#
loop_
_entity.id
_entity.type
_entity.pdbx_description
1 polymer ?
#
loop_
_entity_poly.entity_id
_entity_poly.type
_entity_poly.pdbx_seq_one_letter_code
_entity_poly.pdbx_strand_id
1 'polypeptide(L)'
;MANPMLRTWLLWWRKWGKKDWAIAAVGFAAVLFTFTLLIESPISADDPVELTLLRNAKDRGAFCLDGSLPGYHFEKGFGSGSNKWVIHIEGGGWCNTIESCSYRSRTALGSSKFMDRQVIFAGMLSRDPSQNPDFYNWNRIKIRYCDGASLAGHPEKNGTKLFFRGQLIWEAIMDELLSMGMAKAKQAFLTGCSAGGLATLIHCDDFRQLLPKYTTVKCLADAGFFLDEKDVGGHYTMRSFYQDVLLLQVLAPFSSI
;
A
#
# COMPACT_ATOMS: atom_id res chain seq x y z
N MET A 1 1.14 -4.16 58.02
CA MET A 1 -0.09 -3.45 58.45
C MET A 1 -1.06 -3.44 57.28
N ALA A 2 -2.24 -4.06 57.42
CA ALA A 2 -3.22 -4.16 56.33
C ALA A 2 -3.90 -2.81 56.06
N ASN A 3 -4.10 -2.47 54.78
CA ASN A 3 -4.66 -1.19 54.34
C ASN A 3 -6.09 -0.99 54.90
N PRO A 4 -6.38 0.08 55.67
CA PRO A 4 -7.67 0.31 56.30
C PRO A 4 -8.84 0.41 55.31
N MET A 5 -8.59 0.80 54.05
CA MET A 5 -9.59 0.78 52.99
C MET A 5 -10.04 -0.65 52.64
N LEU A 6 -9.14 -1.63 52.61
CA LEU A 6 -9.51 -3.02 52.27
C LEU A 6 -10.47 -3.62 53.31
N ARG A 7 -10.32 -3.20 54.57
CA ARG A 7 -11.09 -3.73 55.71
C ARG A 7 -12.53 -3.22 55.71
N THR A 8 -12.77 -1.98 55.30
CA THR A 8 -14.12 -1.40 55.15
C THR A 8 -14.85 -2.01 53.97
N TRP A 9 -14.16 -2.27 52.85
CA TRP A 9 -14.73 -2.97 51.69
C TRP A 9 -15.18 -4.41 52.02
N LEU A 10 -14.36 -5.17 52.74
CA LEU A 10 -14.69 -6.54 53.17
C LEU A 10 -15.89 -6.62 54.13
N LEU A 11 -16.05 -5.62 55.01
CA LEU A 11 -17.19 -5.54 55.94
C LEU A 11 -18.49 -5.14 55.23
N TRP A 12 -18.40 -4.31 54.20
CA TRP A 12 -19.54 -3.95 53.36
C TRP A 12 -20.05 -5.17 52.56
N TRP A 13 -19.13 -6.00 52.07
CA TRP A 13 -19.46 -7.23 51.34
C TRP A 13 -20.18 -8.29 52.18
N ARG A 14 -19.91 -8.32 53.48
CA ARG A 14 -20.46 -9.31 54.43
C ARG A 14 -21.89 -9.00 54.88
N LYS A 15 -22.43 -7.82 54.56
CA LYS A 15 -23.80 -7.39 54.90
C LYS A 15 -24.85 -7.76 53.84
N TRP A 16 -24.43 -8.27 52.70
CA TRP A 16 -25.33 -8.59 51.60
C TRP A 16 -26.05 -9.92 51.85
N GLY A 17 -27.38 -9.90 51.80
CA GLY A 17 -28.20 -11.11 51.86
C GLY A 17 -28.17 -11.88 50.54
N LYS A 18 -28.64 -13.13 50.55
CA LYS A 18 -28.74 -13.96 49.33
C LYS A 18 -29.51 -13.26 48.18
N LYS A 19 -30.50 -12.41 48.53
CA LYS A 19 -31.29 -11.63 47.56
C LYS A 19 -30.47 -10.53 46.89
N ASP A 20 -29.62 -9.83 47.63
CA ASP A 20 -28.78 -8.76 47.11
C ASP A 20 -27.71 -9.32 46.16
N TRP A 21 -27.16 -10.48 46.51
CA TRP A 21 -26.25 -11.25 45.65
C TRP A 21 -26.92 -11.75 44.38
N ALA A 22 -28.17 -12.20 44.44
CA ALA A 22 -28.91 -12.62 43.26
C ALA A 22 -29.21 -11.43 42.32
N ILE A 23 -29.61 -10.28 42.87
CA ILE A 23 -29.88 -9.06 42.09
C ILE A 23 -28.59 -8.58 41.40
N ALA A 24 -27.46 -8.56 42.10
CA ALA A 24 -26.20 -8.17 41.49
C ALA A 24 -25.70 -9.18 40.46
N ALA A 25 -25.90 -10.49 40.67
CA ALA A 25 -25.55 -11.50 39.68
C ALA A 25 -26.39 -11.36 38.40
N VAL A 26 -27.69 -11.13 38.52
CA VAL A 26 -28.59 -10.89 37.39
C VAL A 26 -28.25 -9.58 36.69
N GLY A 27 -27.97 -8.51 37.43
CA GLY A 27 -27.54 -7.23 36.88
C GLY A 27 -26.21 -7.35 36.12
N PHE A 28 -25.22 -8.04 36.69
CA PHE A 28 -23.93 -8.25 36.04
C PHE A 28 -24.04 -9.14 34.80
N ALA A 29 -24.88 -10.18 34.85
CA ALA A 29 -25.18 -11.02 33.68
C ALA A 29 -25.90 -10.23 32.58
N ALA A 30 -26.85 -9.37 32.93
CA ALA A 30 -27.53 -8.50 31.96
C ALA A 30 -26.59 -7.48 31.33
N VAL A 31 -25.68 -6.87 32.10
CA VAL A 31 -24.66 -5.96 31.58
C VAL A 31 -23.65 -6.70 30.70
N LEU A 32 -23.22 -7.90 31.06
CA LEU A 32 -22.37 -8.74 30.21
C LEU A 32 -23.07 -9.12 28.90
N PHE A 33 -24.36 -9.49 28.98
CA PHE A 33 -25.14 -9.87 27.81
C PHE A 33 -25.40 -8.70 26.86
N THR A 34 -25.64 -7.49 27.39
CA THR A 34 -25.71 -6.27 26.57
C THR A 34 -24.35 -5.86 26.02
N PHE A 35 -23.26 -6.05 26.76
CA PHE A 35 -21.91 -5.82 26.25
C PHE A 35 -21.55 -6.80 25.12
N THR A 36 -21.93 -8.07 25.21
CA THR A 36 -21.73 -9.04 24.12
C THR A 36 -22.58 -8.72 22.90
N LEU A 37 -23.83 -8.26 23.09
CA LEU A 37 -24.71 -7.81 21.99
C LEU A 37 -24.25 -6.50 21.34
N LEU A 38 -23.50 -5.65 22.06
CA LEU A 38 -22.91 -4.41 21.52
C LEU A 38 -21.59 -4.64 20.78
N ILE A 39 -20.93 -5.80 20.97
CA ILE A 39 -19.65 -6.13 20.32
C ILE A 39 -19.85 -6.92 19.01
N GLU A 40 -21.04 -7.47 18.75
CA GLU A 40 -21.39 -8.04 17.44
C GLU A 40 -21.73 -6.95 16.41
N SER A 41 -20.75 -6.08 16.14
CA SER A 41 -20.68 -5.52 14.79
C SER A 41 -20.15 -6.64 13.89
N PRO A 42 -20.87 -7.05 12.83
CA PRO A 42 -20.25 -7.91 11.84
C PRO A 42 -19.15 -7.05 11.21
N ILE A 43 -17.90 -7.29 11.63
CA ILE A 43 -16.74 -6.90 10.84
C ILE A 43 -16.96 -7.62 9.52
N SER A 44 -17.50 -6.92 8.53
CA SER A 44 -17.54 -7.41 7.17
C SER A 44 -16.08 -7.62 6.80
N ALA A 45 -15.60 -8.85 6.95
CA ALA A 45 -14.25 -9.21 6.56
C ALA A 45 -14.12 -8.78 5.10
N ASP A 46 -13.22 -7.82 4.83
CA ASP A 46 -12.91 -7.42 3.47
C ASP A 46 -12.51 -8.71 2.71
N ASP A 47 -13.28 -9.09 1.69
CA ASP A 47 -12.90 -10.18 0.79
C ASP A 47 -11.47 -9.96 0.24
N PRO A 48 -10.66 -11.02 0.18
CA PRO A 48 -9.33 -10.94 -0.41
C PRO A 48 -9.39 -10.51 -1.87
N VAL A 49 -8.54 -9.55 -2.24
CA VAL A 49 -8.42 -9.03 -3.61
C VAL A 49 -7.30 -9.78 -4.33
N GLU A 50 -7.63 -10.42 -5.45
CA GLU A 50 -6.71 -11.22 -6.26
C GLU A 50 -5.65 -10.39 -6.98
N LEU A 51 -4.46 -10.98 -7.14
CA LEU A 51 -3.37 -10.43 -7.95
C LEU A 51 -3.67 -10.65 -9.42
N THR A 52 -3.75 -9.55 -10.16
CA THR A 52 -3.82 -9.54 -11.62
C THR A 52 -2.43 -9.29 -12.19
N LEU A 53 -1.90 -10.24 -12.95
CA LEU A 53 -0.66 -10.04 -13.72
C LEU A 53 -0.96 -9.28 -15.01
N LEU A 54 -0.18 -8.25 -15.28
CA LEU A 54 -0.34 -7.38 -16.44
C LEU A 54 0.20 -8.07 -17.70
N ARG A 55 -0.68 -8.74 -18.45
CA ARG A 55 -0.29 -9.60 -19.57
C ARG A 55 0.29 -8.83 -20.76
N ASN A 56 -0.27 -7.66 -21.06
CA ASN A 56 0.20 -6.72 -22.10
C ASN A 56 1.54 -6.05 -21.75
N ALA A 57 2.03 -6.16 -20.51
CA ALA A 57 3.35 -5.65 -20.11
C ALA A 57 4.48 -6.26 -20.95
N LYS A 58 4.33 -7.52 -21.36
CA LYS A 58 5.31 -8.24 -22.17
C LYS A 58 5.60 -7.53 -23.49
N ASP A 59 4.55 -7.06 -24.16
CA ASP A 59 4.66 -6.42 -25.48
C ASP A 59 5.31 -5.04 -25.39
N ARG A 60 5.35 -4.45 -24.18
CA ARG A 60 6.03 -3.19 -23.86
C ARG A 60 7.42 -3.36 -23.27
N GLY A 61 7.88 -4.60 -23.10
CA GLY A 61 9.14 -4.88 -22.40
C GLY A 61 9.12 -4.50 -20.91
N ALA A 62 7.93 -4.38 -20.31
CA ALA A 62 7.75 -4.05 -18.90
C ALA A 62 7.82 -5.32 -18.05
N PHE A 63 8.87 -5.41 -17.21
CA PHE A 63 9.15 -6.58 -16.40
C PHE A 63 9.64 -6.19 -15.01
N CYS A 64 9.29 -6.99 -14.00
CA CYS A 64 9.95 -6.94 -12.69
C CYS A 64 11.44 -7.29 -12.82
N LEU A 65 12.23 -7.04 -11.77
CA LEU A 65 13.68 -7.27 -11.75
C LEU A 65 14.12 -8.66 -12.28
N ASP A 66 13.35 -9.73 -12.01
CA ASP A 66 13.65 -11.10 -12.46
C ASP A 66 13.14 -11.46 -13.87
N GLY A 67 12.49 -10.53 -14.57
CA GLY A 67 11.86 -10.77 -15.88
C GLY A 67 10.41 -11.28 -15.81
N SER A 68 9.82 -11.44 -14.61
CA SER A 68 8.39 -11.75 -14.48
C SER A 68 7.51 -10.53 -14.81
N LEU A 69 6.24 -10.78 -15.13
CA LEU A 69 5.29 -9.70 -15.42
C LEU A 69 4.93 -8.93 -14.14
N PRO A 70 4.82 -7.59 -14.19
CA PRO A 70 4.29 -6.81 -13.08
C PRO A 70 2.81 -7.12 -12.84
N GLY A 71 2.27 -6.67 -11.72
CA GLY A 71 0.88 -6.91 -11.37
C GLY A 71 0.30 -5.89 -10.39
N TYR A 72 -1.01 -5.98 -10.22
CA TYR A 72 -1.78 -5.11 -9.34
C TYR A 72 -2.97 -5.88 -8.76
N HIS A 73 -3.50 -5.39 -7.64
CA HIS A 73 -4.78 -5.83 -7.10
C HIS A 73 -5.82 -4.76 -7.41
N PHE A 74 -7.03 -5.17 -7.77
CA PHE A 74 -8.09 -4.26 -8.17
C PHE A 74 -9.44 -4.69 -7.62
N GLU A 75 -10.14 -3.75 -6.99
CA GLU A 75 -11.53 -3.89 -6.61
C GLU A 75 -12.36 -2.78 -7.28
N LYS A 76 -13.42 -3.20 -7.99
CA LYS A 76 -14.27 -2.29 -8.77
C LYS A 76 -15.11 -1.40 -7.86
N GLY A 77 -15.17 -0.11 -8.20
CA GLY A 77 -16.02 0.85 -7.50
C GLY A 77 -17.50 0.67 -7.79
N PHE A 78 -18.34 1.21 -6.91
CA PHE A 78 -19.80 1.09 -7.00
C PHE A 78 -20.51 2.41 -6.68
N GLY A 79 -21.79 2.50 -7.04
CA GLY A 79 -22.60 3.69 -6.81
C GLY A 79 -21.95 4.98 -7.33
N SER A 80 -21.89 5.99 -6.47
CA SER A 80 -21.29 7.30 -6.78
C SER A 80 -19.76 7.28 -6.96
N GLY A 81 -19.08 6.23 -6.52
CA GLY A 81 -17.64 6.04 -6.66
C GLY A 81 -17.21 5.29 -7.93
N SER A 82 -18.16 4.77 -8.72
CA SER A 82 -17.89 3.98 -9.93
C SER A 82 -17.05 4.69 -11.01
N ASN A 83 -17.02 6.03 -11.02
CA ASN A 83 -16.19 6.84 -11.92
C ASN A 83 -15.04 7.58 -11.21
N LYS A 84 -14.70 7.14 -10.00
CA LYS A 84 -13.62 7.68 -9.18
C LYS A 84 -12.59 6.59 -8.92
N TRP A 85 -11.32 6.98 -8.85
CA TRP A 85 -10.20 6.05 -8.85
C TRP A 85 -9.21 6.43 -7.76
N VAL A 86 -8.78 5.44 -6.96
CA VAL A 86 -7.64 5.57 -6.04
C VAL A 86 -6.62 4.50 -6.39
N ILE A 87 -5.40 4.95 -6.68
CA ILE A 87 -4.28 4.12 -7.12
C ILE A 87 -3.21 4.25 -6.05
N HIS A 88 -2.94 3.15 -5.34
CA HIS A 88 -1.92 3.08 -4.30
C HIS A 88 -0.71 2.28 -4.77
N ILE A 89 0.48 2.88 -4.69
CA ILE A 89 1.76 2.25 -5.04
C ILE A 89 2.37 1.65 -3.78
N GLU A 90 2.62 0.35 -3.81
CA GLU A 90 3.33 -0.38 -2.74
C GLU A 90 4.76 0.17 -2.53
N GLY A 91 5.20 0.20 -1.26
CA GLY A 91 6.55 0.57 -0.87
C GLY A 91 7.51 -0.62 -0.81
N GLY A 92 8.69 -0.43 -0.21
CA GLY A 92 9.65 -1.51 0.02
C GLY A 92 11.11 -1.15 -0.21
N GLY A 93 11.49 0.13 -0.10
CA GLY A 93 12.86 0.59 -0.34
C GLY A 93 13.33 0.37 -1.78
N TRP A 94 14.65 0.28 -1.98
CA TRP A 94 15.27 0.19 -3.31
C TRP A 94 16.42 -0.82 -3.30
N CYS A 95 17.08 -0.98 -4.44
CA CYS A 95 18.38 -1.61 -4.54
C CYS A 95 19.29 -0.72 -5.39
N ASN A 96 20.57 -0.62 -5.06
CA ASN A 96 21.47 0.37 -5.67
C ASN A 96 22.77 -0.26 -6.22
N THR A 97 22.89 -1.59 -6.19
CA THR A 97 24.00 -2.35 -6.77
C THR A 97 23.48 -3.59 -7.50
N ILE A 98 24.24 -4.14 -8.45
CA ILE A 98 23.87 -5.39 -9.12
C ILE A 98 23.64 -6.53 -8.12
N GLU A 99 24.46 -6.62 -7.07
CA GLU A 99 24.31 -7.63 -6.03
C GLU A 99 23.02 -7.44 -5.22
N SER A 100 22.75 -6.22 -4.73
CA SER A 100 21.54 -5.95 -3.96
C SER A 100 20.27 -6.14 -4.80
N CYS A 101 20.29 -5.74 -6.08
CA CYS A 101 19.17 -5.96 -6.99
C CYS A 101 19.00 -7.43 -7.38
N SER A 102 20.10 -8.18 -7.53
CA SER A 102 20.08 -9.64 -7.73
C SER A 102 19.44 -10.36 -6.56
N TYR A 103 19.79 -9.99 -5.32
CA TYR A 103 19.13 -10.52 -4.12
C TYR A 103 17.64 -10.16 -4.12
N ARG A 104 17.31 -8.89 -4.36
CA ARG A 104 15.93 -8.40 -4.39
C ARG A 104 15.05 -9.09 -5.45
N SER A 105 15.61 -9.45 -6.60
CA SER A 105 14.90 -10.17 -7.67
C SER A 105 14.31 -11.52 -7.22
N ARG A 106 14.81 -12.08 -6.11
CA ARG A 106 14.35 -13.35 -5.53
C ARG A 106 13.29 -13.17 -4.44
N THR A 107 12.66 -12.00 -4.38
CA THR A 107 11.66 -11.62 -3.37
C THR A 107 10.40 -11.06 -4.04
N ALA A 108 9.33 -10.85 -3.25
CA ALA A 108 8.10 -10.20 -3.74
C ALA A 108 8.34 -8.79 -4.31
N LEU A 109 9.39 -8.11 -3.86
CA LEU A 109 9.78 -6.75 -4.30
C LEU A 109 10.66 -6.71 -5.54
N GLY A 110 10.84 -7.86 -6.20
CA GLY A 110 11.59 -7.99 -7.46
C GLY A 110 11.03 -9.05 -8.41
N SER A 111 9.99 -9.80 -8.02
CA SER A 111 9.37 -10.83 -8.86
C SER A 111 7.93 -11.11 -8.44
N SER A 112 7.02 -11.14 -9.42
CA SER A 112 5.62 -11.51 -9.20
C SER A 112 5.38 -12.99 -8.92
N LYS A 113 6.44 -13.81 -8.99
CA LYS A 113 6.39 -15.21 -8.55
C LYS A 113 6.26 -15.33 -7.04
N PHE A 114 6.76 -14.35 -6.29
CA PHE A 114 6.77 -14.34 -4.83
C PHE A 114 5.77 -13.34 -4.22
N MET A 115 5.01 -12.62 -5.03
CA MET A 115 3.94 -11.74 -4.54
C MET A 115 2.78 -12.55 -3.97
N ASP A 116 2.16 -12.04 -2.91
CA ASP A 116 0.92 -12.58 -2.38
C ASP A 116 -0.16 -12.60 -3.47
N ARG A 117 -0.80 -13.76 -3.65
CA ARG A 117 -1.84 -13.94 -4.65
C ARG A 117 -3.13 -13.21 -4.27
N GLN A 118 -3.39 -13.07 -2.99
CA GLN A 118 -4.54 -12.37 -2.46
C GLN A 118 -4.07 -11.43 -1.34
N VAL A 119 -4.67 -10.25 -1.27
CA VAL A 119 -4.42 -9.29 -0.20
C VAL A 119 -5.73 -8.73 0.33
N ILE A 120 -5.79 -8.48 1.63
CA ILE A 120 -6.90 -7.74 2.23
C ILE A 120 -6.60 -6.25 2.05
N PHE A 121 -7.54 -5.52 1.44
CA PHE A 121 -7.45 -4.07 1.41
C PHE A 121 -7.83 -3.50 2.77
N ALA A 122 -7.00 -2.59 3.28
CA ALA A 122 -7.16 -1.99 4.61
C ALA A 122 -6.93 -0.48 4.55
N GLY A 123 -7.31 0.23 5.62
CA GLY A 123 -7.15 1.69 5.71
C GLY A 123 -7.83 2.39 4.53
N MET A 124 -7.11 3.27 3.83
CA MET A 124 -7.66 4.02 2.69
C MET A 124 -8.09 3.17 1.48
N LEU A 125 -7.75 1.88 1.45
CA LEU A 125 -8.23 0.94 0.44
C LEU A 125 -9.35 0.04 0.95
N SER A 126 -9.69 0.03 2.25
CA SER A 126 -10.77 -0.81 2.79
C SER A 126 -12.12 -0.48 2.14
N ARG A 127 -13.01 -1.48 2.04
CA ARG A 127 -14.40 -1.27 1.58
C ARG A 127 -15.31 -0.82 2.73
N ASP A 128 -14.83 -0.92 3.96
CA ASP A 128 -15.58 -0.55 5.14
C ASP A 128 -15.61 0.99 5.27
N PRO A 129 -16.78 1.64 5.15
CA PRO A 129 -16.88 3.09 5.27
C PRO A 129 -16.50 3.61 6.67
N SER A 130 -16.47 2.77 7.69
CA SER A 130 -15.99 3.15 9.02
C SER A 130 -14.46 3.32 9.08
N GLN A 131 -13.73 2.59 8.23
CA GLN A 131 -12.28 2.70 8.08
C GLN A 131 -11.88 3.65 6.95
N ASN A 132 -12.68 3.69 5.88
CA ASN A 132 -12.43 4.43 4.66
C ASN A 132 -13.64 5.29 4.26
N PRO A 133 -13.96 6.35 5.02
CA PRO A 133 -15.16 7.16 4.74
C PRO A 133 -15.12 7.85 3.36
N ASP A 134 -13.93 8.12 2.83
CA ASP A 134 -13.72 8.92 1.63
C ASP A 134 -13.74 8.09 0.32
N PHE A 135 -13.13 6.90 0.35
CA PHE A 135 -12.79 6.14 -0.87
C PHE A 135 -13.40 4.74 -0.94
N TYR A 136 -14.16 4.28 0.07
CA TYR A 136 -14.64 2.90 0.16
C TYR A 136 -15.39 2.37 -1.07
N ASN A 137 -16.09 3.27 -1.79
CA ASN A 137 -16.86 2.92 -2.99
C ASN A 137 -16.18 3.29 -4.31
N TRP A 138 -14.93 3.77 -4.28
CA TRP A 138 -14.15 4.09 -5.48
C TRP A 138 -13.59 2.82 -6.13
N ASN A 139 -13.15 2.94 -7.38
CA ASN A 139 -12.25 1.93 -7.98
C ASN A 139 -10.93 1.98 -7.21
N ARG A 140 -10.57 0.88 -6.55
CA ARG A 140 -9.42 0.80 -5.62
C ARG A 140 -8.36 -0.13 -6.19
N ILE A 141 -7.16 0.41 -6.38
CA ILE A 141 -6.04 -0.29 -7.03
C ILE A 141 -4.84 -0.27 -6.07
N LYS A 142 -4.20 -1.42 -5.89
CA LYS A 142 -2.87 -1.55 -5.27
C LYS A 142 -1.88 -2.06 -6.31
N ILE A 143 -1.00 -1.18 -6.79
CA ILE A 143 0.11 -1.55 -7.67
C ILE A 143 1.17 -2.29 -6.83
N ARG A 144 1.60 -3.47 -7.30
CA ARG A 144 2.69 -4.21 -6.66
C ARG A 144 4.04 -3.73 -7.18
N TYR A 145 4.92 -3.37 -6.26
CA TYR A 145 6.20 -2.74 -6.55
C TYR A 145 7.30 -3.80 -6.75
N CYS A 146 7.95 -3.80 -7.91
CA CYS A 146 8.92 -4.86 -8.26
C CYS A 146 10.12 -4.44 -9.13
N ASP A 147 10.33 -3.14 -9.35
CA ASP A 147 11.45 -2.62 -10.13
C ASP A 147 12.64 -2.19 -9.27
N GLY A 148 12.42 -1.80 -8.00
CA GLY A 148 13.49 -1.39 -7.11
C GLY A 148 14.01 0.04 -7.31
N ALA A 149 13.31 0.88 -8.10
CA ALA A 149 13.66 2.26 -8.42
C ALA A 149 12.44 3.22 -8.35
N SER A 150 11.46 2.96 -7.47
CA SER A 150 10.22 3.77 -7.38
C SER A 150 9.51 3.97 -8.74
N LEU A 151 9.50 2.94 -9.58
CA LEU A 151 8.93 2.96 -10.93
C LEU A 151 9.57 4.00 -11.88
N ALA A 152 10.76 4.52 -11.56
CA ALA A 152 11.45 5.53 -12.37
C ALA A 152 12.46 4.96 -13.37
N GLY A 153 12.82 3.67 -13.26
CA GLY A 153 13.92 3.11 -14.05
C GLY A 153 13.60 2.84 -15.52
N HIS A 154 14.48 3.24 -16.44
CA HIS A 154 14.33 3.00 -17.89
C HIS A 154 15.63 2.63 -18.66
N PRO A 155 16.62 1.90 -18.12
CA PRO A 155 17.81 1.57 -18.89
C PRO A 155 17.51 0.50 -19.92
N GLU A 156 18.32 0.51 -20.98
CA GLU A 156 18.40 -0.61 -21.89
C GLU A 156 18.98 -1.86 -21.19
N LYS A 157 18.86 -3.01 -21.85
CA LYS A 157 19.22 -4.31 -21.25
C LYS A 157 20.73 -4.36 -20.96
N ASN A 158 21.15 -4.22 -19.69
CA ASN A 158 22.57 -3.97 -19.35
C ASN A 158 23.51 -5.20 -19.37
N GLY A 159 23.25 -6.23 -20.19
CA GLY A 159 24.06 -7.45 -20.21
C GLY A 159 23.94 -8.33 -18.96
N THR A 160 23.32 -7.85 -17.88
CA THR A 160 22.95 -8.68 -16.72
C THR A 160 21.61 -9.40 -16.95
N LYS A 161 21.27 -10.31 -16.03
CA LYS A 161 19.96 -11.00 -16.00
C LYS A 161 18.83 -10.17 -15.37
N LEU A 162 19.11 -8.92 -14.97
CA LEU A 162 18.16 -8.05 -14.30
C LEU A 162 17.43 -7.14 -15.28
N PHE A 163 16.20 -6.78 -14.92
CA PHE A 163 15.33 -5.89 -15.69
C PHE A 163 14.99 -4.65 -14.86
N PHE A 164 15.69 -3.55 -15.11
CA PHE A 164 15.36 -2.25 -14.53
C PHE A 164 14.35 -1.55 -15.44
N ARG A 165 13.06 -1.84 -15.25
CA ARG A 165 11.98 -1.43 -16.19
C ARG A 165 10.88 -0.64 -15.50
N GLY A 166 11.18 0.03 -14.38
CA GLY A 166 10.20 0.77 -13.58
C GLY A 166 9.27 1.68 -14.38
N GLN A 167 9.83 2.53 -15.25
CA GLN A 167 9.06 3.48 -16.06
C GLN A 167 8.13 2.75 -17.04
N LEU A 168 8.60 1.66 -17.65
CA LEU A 168 7.78 0.84 -18.54
C LEU A 168 6.67 0.10 -17.78
N ILE A 169 6.91 -0.32 -16.54
CA ILE A 169 5.88 -0.90 -15.67
C ILE A 169 4.81 0.16 -15.35
N TRP A 170 5.22 1.37 -14.99
CA TRP A 170 4.30 2.49 -14.75
C TRP A 170 3.40 2.75 -15.96
N GLU A 171 3.99 2.96 -17.13
CA GLU A 171 3.25 3.22 -18.38
C GLU A 171 2.29 2.09 -18.73
N ALA A 172 2.75 0.83 -18.63
CA ALA A 172 1.92 -0.32 -18.94
C ALA A 172 0.72 -0.44 -17.97
N ILE A 173 0.91 -0.18 -16.67
CA ILE A 173 -0.18 -0.19 -15.70
C ILE A 173 -1.15 0.96 -15.97
N MET A 174 -0.66 2.18 -16.22
CA MET A 174 -1.54 3.31 -16.49
C MET A 174 -2.43 3.08 -17.71
N ASP A 175 -1.86 2.54 -18.80
CA ASP A 175 -2.63 2.24 -20.01
C ASP A 175 -3.70 1.16 -19.78
N GLU A 176 -3.38 0.15 -18.98
CA GLU A 176 -4.37 -0.84 -18.52
C GLU A 176 -5.51 -0.17 -17.76
N LEU A 177 -5.21 0.64 -16.75
CA LEU A 177 -6.24 1.31 -15.94
C LEU A 177 -7.09 2.29 -16.78
N LEU A 178 -6.47 3.01 -17.72
CA LEU A 178 -7.17 3.85 -18.68
C LEU A 178 -8.17 3.02 -19.51
N SER A 179 -7.74 1.87 -20.01
CA SER A 179 -8.60 0.94 -20.78
C SER A 179 -9.76 0.35 -19.96
N MET A 180 -9.55 0.15 -18.65
CA MET A 180 -10.57 -0.31 -17.70
C MET A 180 -11.61 0.76 -17.33
N GLY A 181 -11.44 1.99 -17.82
CA GLY A 181 -12.40 3.08 -17.68
C GLY A 181 -11.86 4.32 -16.97
N MET A 182 -10.61 4.30 -16.48
CA MET A 182 -9.99 5.47 -15.84
C MET A 182 -9.88 6.66 -16.80
N ALA A 183 -9.85 6.42 -18.12
CA ALA A 183 -9.91 7.48 -19.13
C ALA A 183 -11.15 8.38 -19.05
N LYS A 184 -12.21 7.95 -18.33
CA LYS A 184 -13.44 8.71 -18.11
C LYS A 184 -13.61 9.15 -16.64
N ALA A 185 -12.57 9.04 -15.82
CA ALA A 185 -12.63 9.34 -14.40
C ALA A 185 -13.06 10.80 -14.14
N LYS A 186 -13.93 11.00 -13.15
CA LYS A 186 -14.23 12.34 -12.62
C LYS A 186 -13.20 12.78 -11.58
N GLN A 187 -12.74 11.83 -10.78
CA GLN A 187 -11.72 12.02 -9.76
C GLN A 187 -10.72 10.88 -9.84
N ALA A 188 -9.44 11.21 -9.76
CA ALA A 188 -8.37 10.23 -9.71
C ALA A 188 -7.35 10.65 -8.64
N PHE A 189 -7.04 9.73 -7.75
CA PHE A 189 -6.16 9.97 -6.61
C PHE A 189 -4.98 9.01 -6.68
N LEU A 190 -3.78 9.55 -6.89
CA LEU A 190 -2.54 8.79 -6.86
C LEU A 190 -1.93 8.87 -5.47
N THR A 191 -1.53 7.74 -4.92
CA THR A 191 -0.90 7.67 -3.60
C THR A 191 0.08 6.51 -3.53
N GLY A 192 0.90 6.50 -2.50
CA GLY A 192 1.81 5.40 -2.20
C GLY A 192 2.55 5.66 -0.90
N CYS A 193 3.12 4.60 -0.32
CA CYS A 193 3.84 4.67 0.94
C CYS A 193 5.34 4.39 0.74
N SER A 194 6.22 5.11 1.43
CA SER A 194 7.69 4.90 1.38
C SER A 194 8.21 5.03 -0.05
N ALA A 195 8.81 3.97 -0.63
CA ALA A 195 9.24 3.97 -2.02
C ALA A 195 8.09 4.23 -3.02
N GLY A 196 6.86 3.80 -2.71
CA GLY A 196 5.67 4.13 -3.50
C GLY A 196 5.21 5.57 -3.29
N GLY A 197 5.50 6.16 -2.13
CA GLY A 197 5.29 7.59 -1.88
C GLY A 197 6.24 8.45 -2.72
N LEU A 198 7.52 8.06 -2.80
CA LEU A 198 8.45 8.69 -3.73
C LEU A 198 8.00 8.51 -5.19
N ALA A 199 7.55 7.31 -5.57
CA ALA A 199 7.00 7.07 -6.91
C ALA A 199 5.81 8.00 -7.20
N THR A 200 4.96 8.26 -6.21
CA THR A 200 3.85 9.23 -6.34
C THR A 200 4.36 10.64 -6.65
N LEU A 201 5.43 11.09 -6.00
CA LEU A 201 6.05 12.39 -6.30
C LEU A 201 6.63 12.43 -7.72
N ILE A 202 7.32 11.36 -8.13
CA ILE A 202 7.96 11.25 -9.45
C ILE A 202 6.92 11.30 -10.57
N HIS A 203 5.81 10.58 -10.43
CA HIS A 203 4.85 10.37 -11.53
C HIS A 203 3.59 11.24 -11.47
N CYS A 204 3.42 12.10 -10.46
CA CYS A 204 2.16 12.85 -10.29
C CYS A 204 1.79 13.72 -11.51
N ASP A 205 2.77 14.44 -12.06
CA ASP A 205 2.53 15.34 -13.19
C ASP A 205 2.19 14.57 -14.47
N ASP A 206 2.87 13.45 -14.73
CA ASP A 206 2.56 12.56 -15.85
C ASP A 206 1.18 11.92 -15.68
N PHE A 207 0.85 11.47 -14.46
CA PHE A 207 -0.47 10.93 -14.14
C PHE A 207 -1.59 11.94 -14.43
N ARG A 208 -1.38 13.22 -14.08
CA ARG A 208 -2.31 14.30 -14.40
C ARG A 208 -2.49 14.46 -15.91
N GLN A 209 -1.41 14.34 -16.69
CA GLN A 209 -1.43 14.53 -18.14
C GLN A 209 -2.16 13.41 -18.88
N LEU A 210 -2.16 12.18 -18.34
CA LEU A 210 -2.89 11.04 -18.91
C LEU A 210 -4.41 11.18 -18.87
N LEU A 211 -4.93 12.06 -18.01
CA LEU A 211 -6.36 12.17 -17.73
C LEU A 211 -6.99 13.41 -18.39
N PRO A 212 -8.29 13.35 -18.74
CA PRO A 212 -8.99 14.49 -19.31
C PRO A 212 -8.85 15.77 -18.48
N LYS A 213 -8.93 16.93 -19.14
CA LYS A 213 -8.81 18.23 -18.47
C LYS A 213 -9.85 18.42 -17.36
N TYR A 214 -11.04 17.85 -17.51
CA TYR A 214 -12.12 17.95 -16.52
C TYR A 214 -11.92 17.05 -15.28
N THR A 215 -10.99 16.08 -15.32
CA THR A 215 -10.76 15.17 -14.21
C THR A 215 -10.03 15.90 -13.08
N THR A 216 -10.57 15.82 -11.87
CA THR A 216 -9.87 16.30 -10.68
C THR A 216 -8.84 15.26 -10.26
N VAL A 217 -7.56 15.62 -10.41
CA VAL A 217 -6.44 14.77 -10.00
C VAL A 217 -5.82 15.30 -8.72
N LYS A 218 -5.50 14.40 -7.80
CA LYS A 218 -4.72 14.67 -6.59
C LYS A 218 -3.66 13.60 -6.42
N CYS A 219 -2.58 13.98 -5.75
CA CYS A 219 -1.49 13.06 -5.40
C CYS A 219 -1.16 13.24 -3.91
N LEU A 220 -0.87 12.14 -3.22
CA LEU A 220 -0.40 12.14 -1.83
C LEU A 220 0.76 11.17 -1.68
N ALA A 221 1.92 11.69 -1.27
CA ALA A 221 3.08 10.89 -0.98
C ALA A 221 3.16 10.61 0.53
N ASP A 222 2.79 9.41 0.95
CA ASP A 222 2.93 8.98 2.34
C ASP A 222 4.36 8.46 2.58
N ALA A 223 5.03 8.98 3.61
CA ALA A 223 6.42 8.65 3.95
C ALA A 223 7.39 8.65 2.74
N GLY A 224 7.10 9.47 1.71
CA GLY A 224 7.80 9.46 0.42
C GLY A 224 8.81 10.58 0.21
N PHE A 225 8.93 11.50 1.17
CA PHE A 225 9.85 12.63 1.11
C PHE A 225 11.11 12.34 1.93
N PHE A 226 12.26 12.28 1.26
CA PHE A 226 13.54 11.95 1.87
C PHE A 226 14.46 13.16 1.82
N LEU A 227 15.07 13.48 2.96
CA LEU A 227 15.93 14.65 3.09
C LEU A 227 17.31 14.39 2.50
N ASP A 228 17.81 15.39 1.77
CA ASP A 228 19.19 15.43 1.32
C ASP A 228 20.07 16.12 2.37
N GLU A 229 20.20 15.47 3.52
CA GLU A 229 20.88 15.99 4.71
C GLU A 229 21.85 14.97 5.30
N LYS A 230 22.74 15.44 6.18
CA LYS A 230 23.64 14.56 6.93
C LYS A 230 22.85 13.72 7.94
N ASP A 231 23.15 12.44 7.99
CA ASP A 231 22.69 11.56 9.06
C ASP A 231 23.42 11.82 10.39
N VAL A 232 23.07 11.06 11.43
CA VAL A 232 23.69 11.17 12.77
C VAL A 232 25.20 10.87 12.77
N GLY A 233 25.72 10.20 11.74
CA GLY A 233 27.15 9.96 11.53
C GLY A 233 27.84 11.07 10.73
N GLY A 234 27.10 12.08 10.26
CA GLY A 234 27.62 13.18 9.47
C GLY A 234 27.74 12.89 7.97
N HIS A 235 27.14 11.79 7.49
CA HIS A 235 27.21 11.36 6.09
C HIS A 235 25.92 11.68 5.33
N TYR A 236 26.04 12.03 4.04
CA TYR A 236 24.87 12.19 3.15
C TYR A 236 24.39 10.84 2.61
N THR A 237 23.98 9.95 3.51
CA THR A 237 23.66 8.56 3.16
C THR A 237 22.54 8.45 2.11
N MET A 238 21.47 9.23 2.24
CA MET A 238 20.38 9.23 1.25
C MET A 238 20.81 9.77 -0.12
N ARG A 239 21.66 10.82 -0.16
CA ARG A 239 22.21 11.36 -1.41
C ARG A 239 22.99 10.28 -2.16
N SER A 240 23.96 9.67 -1.48
CA SER A 240 24.82 8.64 -2.08
C SER A 240 23.98 7.46 -2.57
N PHE A 241 23.04 7.00 -1.74
CA PHE A 241 22.18 5.87 -2.10
C PHE A 241 21.30 6.15 -3.32
N TYR A 242 20.67 7.32 -3.41
CA TYR A 242 19.87 7.69 -4.58
C TYR A 242 20.71 7.98 -5.82
N GLN A 243 21.91 8.51 -5.65
CA GLN A 243 22.86 8.65 -6.76
C GLN A 243 23.19 7.28 -7.36
N ASP A 244 23.41 6.26 -6.53
CA ASP A 244 23.67 4.90 -7.00
C ASP A 244 22.43 4.28 -7.69
N VAL A 245 21.22 4.46 -7.15
CA VAL A 245 19.97 4.02 -7.80
C VAL A 245 19.82 4.68 -9.17
N LEU A 246 20.04 5.99 -9.25
CA LEU A 246 19.93 6.77 -10.48
C LEU A 246 20.95 6.30 -11.52
N LEU A 247 22.23 6.16 -11.14
CA LEU A 247 23.29 5.72 -12.05
C LEU A 247 23.03 4.31 -12.56
N LEU A 248 22.59 3.38 -11.70
CA LEU A 248 22.38 1.99 -12.07
C LEU A 248 21.10 1.77 -12.88
N GLN A 249 20.01 2.41 -12.47
CA GLN A 249 18.66 2.06 -12.90
C GLN A 249 17.94 3.14 -13.70
N VAL A 250 18.50 4.35 -13.85
CA VAL A 250 17.85 5.45 -14.58
C VAL A 250 18.74 5.96 -15.71
N LEU A 251 20.02 6.22 -15.43
CA LEU A 251 20.93 6.86 -16.37
C LEU A 251 21.88 5.91 -17.10
N ALA A 252 22.06 4.66 -16.64
CA ALA A 252 23.11 3.76 -17.13
C ALA A 252 23.20 3.72 -18.67
N PRO A 253 24.22 4.38 -19.27
CA PRO A 253 24.56 4.19 -20.67
C PRO A 253 25.40 2.92 -20.79
N PHE A 254 25.26 2.19 -21.89
CA PHE A 254 26.08 1.02 -22.18
C PHE A 254 27.58 1.29 -21.95
N SER A 255 28.18 0.60 -20.99
CA SER A 255 29.59 0.25 -21.08
C SER A 255 29.67 -1.07 -21.84
N SER A 256 29.87 -0.95 -23.15
CA SER A 256 30.24 -2.06 -24.02
C SER A 256 31.47 -2.77 -23.41
N ILE A 257 31.28 -4.02 -22.99
CA ILE A 257 32.37 -5.00 -22.81
C ILE A 257 32.41 -5.84 -24.07
#